data_AF-A0AAW0IC21-F1
#
_entry.id   AF-A0AAW0IC21-F1
#
_cell.length_a   1.000
_cell.length_b   1.000
_cell.length_c   1.000
_cell.angle_alpha   90.00
_cell.angle_beta   90.00
_cell.angle_gamma   90.00
#
_symmetry.space_group_name_H-M   'P 1'
#
loop_
_entity.id
_entity.type
_entity.pdbx_description
1 polymer ?
#
loop_
_entity_poly.entity_id
_entity_poly.type
_entity_poly.pdbx_seq_one_letter_code
_entity_poly.pdbx_strand_id
1 'polypeptide(L)'
;MCTLTWPHTVPVPCRLARSPEVLCALQTAAVALAKAIHERFFIGVMEPQLMQTSEMGILTSTALLHRIVRQVTSDVLLQEMVTFILGEQREPETLSEIGSHPLRHRLIEHCDHISDEISIMTLRMFEHLLQKPNEHILYNLVLRNLEERNYTEYRPLCPEDKDAVENGLVAGAVDLEEDPLFTDISPDNILPNQEWISSPHASPEHPKNDGKTEVHKIVNSFLCLVPDEAKSSYHVEGTGYDTYLRDAHRQFRDYCAVCLRWEWPGAPKPLEKCDLEAAFFEGHFLKVLFDRMGRILDQPYDVNLQVTSVLSRLCLFPHPHTHEYLLDPYVNLASGCRSLFSVIVRRIQDFTPKLLLVRKRLLGLEPEGQIVDHITLLEGVIVLEEFCKELAAIAFVKYHASATP
;
A
#
# COMPACT_ATOMS: atom_id res chain seq x y z
N MET A 1 -29.72 0.10 -59.26
CA MET A 1 -28.34 -0.24 -59.66
C MET A 1 -27.75 -1.10 -58.55
N CYS A 2 -27.23 -2.26 -58.94
CA CYS A 2 -26.97 -3.41 -58.08
C CYS A 2 -25.95 -3.17 -56.96
N THR A 3 -26.28 -3.73 -55.81
CA THR A 3 -25.44 -4.02 -54.64
C THR A 3 -24.19 -4.83 -55.02
N LEU A 4 -23.02 -4.32 -54.67
CA LEU A 4 -21.77 -5.08 -54.66
C LEU A 4 -21.71 -5.93 -53.38
N THR A 5 -22.00 -7.21 -53.53
CA THR A 5 -21.78 -8.25 -52.52
C THR A 5 -20.34 -8.76 -52.63
N TRP A 6 -19.60 -8.71 -51.53
CA TRP A 6 -18.27 -9.32 -51.41
C TRP A 6 -18.41 -10.85 -51.38
N PRO A 7 -17.65 -11.62 -52.18
CA PRO A 7 -17.70 -13.06 -52.14
C PRO A 7 -16.85 -13.60 -50.98
N HIS A 8 -17.50 -14.41 -50.14
CA HIS A 8 -16.99 -15.56 -49.39
C HIS A 8 -15.55 -15.50 -48.86
N THR A 9 -15.47 -15.30 -47.55
CA THR A 9 -14.41 -15.80 -46.66
C THR A 9 -14.12 -17.27 -46.97
N VAL A 10 -12.95 -17.54 -47.55
CA VAL A 10 -12.37 -18.89 -47.60
C VAL A 10 -12.01 -19.27 -46.15
N PRO A 11 -12.51 -20.40 -45.61
CA PRO A 11 -12.09 -20.84 -44.29
C PRO A 11 -10.63 -21.27 -44.37
N VAL A 12 -9.75 -20.53 -43.70
CA VAL A 12 -8.37 -20.97 -43.46
C VAL A 12 -8.46 -22.30 -42.67
N PRO A 13 -7.80 -23.38 -43.11
CA PRO A 13 -7.90 -24.66 -42.42
C PRO A 13 -7.29 -24.54 -41.01
N CYS A 14 -8.11 -24.69 -39.97
CA CYS A 14 -7.73 -24.77 -38.55
C CYS A 14 -6.77 -25.93 -38.20
N ARG A 15 -6.14 -26.60 -39.19
CA ARG A 15 -5.20 -27.71 -38.97
C ARG A 15 -3.74 -27.28 -38.87
N LEU A 16 -3.36 -26.11 -39.39
CA LEU A 16 -1.98 -25.59 -39.29
C LEU A 16 -1.68 -24.95 -37.93
N ALA A 17 -2.69 -24.52 -37.18
CA ALA A 17 -2.54 -23.91 -35.85
C ALA A 17 -2.33 -24.94 -34.71
N ARG A 18 -2.21 -26.24 -35.02
CA ARG A 18 -2.08 -27.33 -34.03
C ARG A 18 -0.82 -28.18 -34.18
N SER A 19 0.09 -27.87 -35.11
CA SER A 19 1.38 -28.54 -35.11
C SER A 19 2.27 -27.90 -34.03
N PRO A 20 2.89 -28.69 -33.14
CA PRO A 20 3.75 -28.18 -32.08
C PRO A 20 4.93 -27.37 -32.62
N GLU A 21 5.40 -27.68 -33.83
CA GLU A 21 6.46 -26.95 -34.53
C GLU A 21 6.04 -25.51 -34.90
N VAL A 22 4.81 -25.29 -35.38
CA VAL A 22 4.32 -23.95 -35.73
C VAL A 22 4.07 -23.11 -34.48
N LEU A 23 3.54 -23.73 -33.42
CA LEU A 23 3.39 -23.08 -32.11
C LEU A 23 4.76 -22.68 -31.52
N CYS A 24 5.75 -23.56 -31.63
CA CYS A 24 7.13 -23.26 -31.20
C CYS A 24 7.74 -22.12 -32.01
N ALA A 25 7.58 -22.11 -33.33
CA ALA A 25 8.11 -21.05 -34.19
C ALA A 25 7.47 -19.68 -33.89
N LEU A 26 6.15 -19.64 -33.65
CA LEU A 26 5.43 -18.42 -33.25
C LEU A 26 5.90 -17.90 -31.88
N GLN A 27 6.11 -18.79 -30.91
CA GLN A 27 6.63 -18.41 -29.59
C GLN A 27 8.05 -17.83 -29.70
N THR A 28 8.93 -18.47 -30.46
CA THR A 28 10.30 -17.97 -30.70
C THR A 28 10.28 -16.59 -31.38
N ALA A 29 9.41 -16.40 -32.37
CA ALA A 29 9.25 -15.11 -33.04
C ALA A 29 8.72 -14.03 -32.08
N ALA A 30 7.77 -14.36 -31.20
CA ALA A 30 7.25 -13.42 -30.20
C ALA A 30 8.34 -12.99 -29.21
N VAL A 31 9.18 -13.92 -28.75
CA VAL A 31 10.34 -13.62 -27.89
C VAL A 31 11.35 -12.73 -28.60
N ALA A 32 11.71 -13.06 -29.84
CA ALA A 32 12.64 -12.25 -30.62
C ALA A 32 12.10 -10.83 -30.86
N LEU A 33 10.80 -10.69 -31.14
CA LEU A 33 10.15 -9.40 -31.32
C LEU A 33 10.11 -8.60 -30.01
N ALA A 34 9.77 -9.23 -28.88
CA ALA A 34 9.73 -8.56 -27.58
C ALA A 34 11.11 -8.01 -27.19
N LYS A 35 12.18 -8.80 -27.37
CA LYS A 35 13.57 -8.35 -27.16
C LYS A 35 13.96 -7.22 -28.10
N ALA A 36 13.57 -7.29 -29.37
CA ALA A 36 13.83 -6.21 -30.32
C ALA A 36 13.10 -4.91 -29.94
N ILE A 37 11.87 -5.01 -29.40
CA ILE A 37 11.13 -3.86 -28.87
C ILE A 37 11.84 -3.30 -27.63
N HIS A 38 12.29 -4.16 -26.72
CA HIS A 38 13.04 -3.76 -25.55
C HIS A 38 14.29 -2.94 -25.92
N GLU A 39 15.16 -3.51 -26.75
CA GLU A 39 16.42 -2.86 -27.14
C GLU A 39 16.19 -1.59 -27.96
N ARG A 40 15.33 -1.65 -28.98
CA ARG A 40 15.22 -0.55 -29.96
C ARG A 40 14.25 0.54 -29.54
N PHE A 41 13.17 0.19 -28.85
CA PHE A 41 12.14 1.14 -28.47
C PHE A 41 12.20 1.51 -26.99
N PHE A 42 12.25 0.54 -26.06
CA PHE A 42 12.30 0.88 -24.64
C PHE A 42 13.63 1.55 -24.27
N ILE A 43 14.76 0.89 -24.53
CA ILE A 43 16.08 1.46 -24.26
C ILE A 43 16.40 2.57 -25.29
N GLY A 44 16.32 2.26 -26.59
CA GLY A 44 16.78 3.17 -27.63
C GLY A 44 15.98 4.47 -27.81
N VAL A 45 14.71 4.51 -27.38
CA VAL A 45 13.82 5.67 -27.62
C VAL A 45 13.14 6.17 -26.35
N MET A 46 12.54 5.28 -25.55
CA MET A 46 11.77 5.67 -24.37
C MET A 46 12.66 6.13 -23.21
N GLU A 47 13.74 5.41 -22.91
CA GLU A 47 14.62 5.74 -21.78
C GLU A 47 15.17 7.17 -21.83
N PRO A 48 15.75 7.65 -22.96
CA PRO A 48 16.24 9.02 -23.03
C PRO A 48 15.13 10.07 -22.85
N GLN A 49 13.91 9.75 -23.28
CA GLN A 49 12.75 10.64 -23.10
C GLN A 49 12.25 10.65 -21.66
N LEU A 50 12.31 9.53 -20.95
CA LEU A 50 11.90 9.42 -19.54
C LEU A 50 12.95 10.03 -18.60
N MET A 51 14.22 10.05 -19.02
CA MET A 51 15.34 10.61 -18.25
C MET A 51 15.58 12.11 -18.48
N GLN A 52 14.74 12.77 -19.27
CA GLN A 52 14.87 14.21 -19.53
C GLN A 52 14.45 15.05 -18.31
N THR A 53 14.80 16.34 -18.32
CA THR A 53 14.56 17.27 -17.22
C THR A 53 13.41 18.26 -17.47
N SER A 54 12.89 18.34 -18.69
CA SER A 54 11.79 19.27 -19.01
C SER A 54 10.46 18.73 -18.43
N GLU A 55 9.69 19.57 -17.74
CA GLU A 55 8.42 19.14 -17.14
C GLU A 55 7.43 18.61 -18.18
N MET A 56 7.25 19.34 -19.28
CA MET A 56 6.38 18.91 -20.39
C MET A 56 6.85 17.57 -20.99
N GLY A 57 8.16 17.39 -21.10
CA GLY A 57 8.74 16.16 -21.62
C GLY A 57 8.58 14.98 -20.66
N ILE A 58 8.82 15.18 -19.36
CA ILE A 58 8.57 14.19 -18.31
C ILE A 58 7.09 13.78 -18.34
N LEU A 59 6.17 14.74 -18.35
CA LEU A 59 4.74 14.46 -18.37
C LEU A 59 4.33 13.68 -19.62
N THR A 60 4.77 14.10 -20.80
CA THR A 60 4.42 13.46 -22.08
C THR A 60 4.98 12.05 -22.17
N SER A 61 6.26 11.86 -21.82
CA SER A 61 6.92 10.54 -21.86
C SER A 61 6.35 9.58 -20.82
N THR A 62 6.05 10.07 -19.60
CA THR A 62 5.40 9.27 -18.55
C THR A 62 3.98 8.90 -18.94
N ALA A 63 3.21 9.80 -19.57
CA ALA A 63 1.88 9.49 -20.08
C ALA A 63 1.92 8.44 -21.21
N LEU A 64 2.94 8.50 -22.08
CA LEU A 64 3.16 7.47 -23.09
C LEU A 64 3.50 6.12 -22.45
N LEU A 65 4.41 6.11 -21.47
CA LEU A 65 4.75 4.90 -20.71
C LEU A 65 3.52 4.33 -19.98
N HIS A 66 2.72 5.16 -19.32
CA HIS A 66 1.46 4.76 -18.69
C HIS A 66 0.51 4.10 -19.68
N ARG A 67 0.37 4.68 -20.88
CA ARG A 67 -0.45 4.09 -21.94
C ARG A 67 0.08 2.73 -22.40
N ILE A 68 1.40 2.60 -22.57
CA ILE A 68 2.04 1.32 -22.92
C ILE A 68 1.78 0.30 -21.81
N VAL A 69 2.07 0.64 -20.55
CA VAL A 69 1.80 -0.21 -19.39
C VAL A 69 0.35 -0.68 -19.45
N ARG A 70 -0.62 0.22 -19.56
CA ARG A 70 -2.03 -0.15 -19.63
C ARG A 70 -2.36 -1.10 -20.80
N GLN A 71 -1.77 -0.91 -21.97
CA GLN A 71 -2.12 -1.64 -23.20
C GLN A 71 -1.38 -2.96 -23.42
N VAL A 72 -0.21 -3.18 -22.80
CA VAL A 72 0.54 -4.43 -22.97
C VAL A 72 -0.24 -5.61 -22.35
N THR A 73 -0.57 -6.59 -23.18
CA THR A 73 -1.28 -7.82 -22.80
C THR A 73 -0.49 -9.10 -23.08
N SER A 74 0.56 -9.04 -23.90
CA SER A 74 1.44 -10.17 -24.19
C SER A 74 2.38 -10.42 -23.01
N ASP A 75 2.40 -11.65 -22.48
CA ASP A 75 3.24 -12.04 -21.33
C ASP A 75 4.72 -11.81 -21.59
N VAL A 76 5.19 -12.11 -22.80
CA VAL A 76 6.60 -11.97 -23.16
C VAL A 76 7.00 -10.50 -23.26
N LEU A 77 6.14 -9.65 -23.85
CA LEU A 77 6.40 -8.21 -23.90
C LEU A 77 6.23 -7.55 -22.52
N LEU A 78 5.32 -8.06 -21.70
CA LEU A 78 5.15 -7.62 -20.31
C LEU A 78 6.43 -7.87 -19.52
N GLN A 79 7.05 -9.04 -19.65
CA GLN A 79 8.33 -9.34 -19.01
C GLN A 79 9.41 -8.33 -19.41
N GLU A 80 9.59 -8.11 -20.71
CA GLU A 80 10.58 -7.14 -21.22
C GLU A 80 10.29 -5.70 -20.74
N MET A 81 9.01 -5.30 -20.67
CA MET A 81 8.60 -3.98 -20.16
C MET A 81 8.85 -3.86 -18.65
N VAL A 82 8.58 -4.91 -17.87
CA VAL A 82 8.83 -4.93 -16.42
C VAL A 82 10.33 -4.87 -16.14
N THR A 83 11.15 -5.66 -16.84
CA THR A 83 12.61 -5.59 -16.74
C THR A 83 13.12 -4.20 -17.12
N PHE A 84 12.57 -3.57 -18.16
CA PHE A 84 12.91 -2.20 -18.53
C PHE A 84 12.61 -1.21 -17.39
N ILE A 85 11.38 -1.23 -16.85
CA ILE A 85 10.95 -0.25 -15.84
C ILE A 85 11.63 -0.49 -14.49
N LEU A 86 11.77 -1.74 -14.04
CA LEU A 86 12.13 -2.10 -12.67
C LEU A 86 13.52 -2.76 -12.52
N GLY A 87 14.12 -3.23 -13.60
CA GLY A 87 15.36 -4.01 -13.59
C GLY A 87 15.12 -5.48 -13.19
N GLU A 88 16.20 -6.27 -13.15
CA GLU A 88 16.16 -7.70 -12.81
C GLU A 88 16.56 -7.99 -11.36
N GLN A 89 17.00 -6.97 -10.62
CA GLN A 89 17.54 -7.12 -9.27
C GLN A 89 16.47 -7.65 -8.31
N ARG A 90 16.85 -8.68 -7.54
CA ARG A 90 16.02 -9.27 -6.49
C ARG A 90 16.56 -9.08 -5.08
N GLU A 91 17.81 -8.65 -4.94
CA GLU A 91 18.40 -8.32 -3.65
C GLU A 91 17.70 -7.10 -3.01
N PRO A 92 17.61 -7.05 -1.66
CA PRO A 92 17.02 -5.92 -0.94
C PRO A 92 17.66 -4.59 -1.33
N GLU A 93 16.85 -3.53 -1.47
CA GLU A 93 17.42 -2.20 -1.66
C GLU A 93 18.10 -1.72 -0.38
N THR A 94 19.19 -0.97 -0.54
CA THR A 94 19.86 -0.23 0.54
C THR A 94 19.83 1.27 0.23
N LEU A 95 19.95 2.12 1.25
CA LEU A 95 19.99 3.57 1.07
C LEU A 95 21.14 4.03 0.14
N SER A 96 22.26 3.31 0.13
CA SER A 96 23.41 3.59 -0.75
C SER A 96 23.17 3.20 -2.22
N GLU A 97 22.24 2.28 -2.48
CA GLU A 97 22.06 1.66 -3.80
C GLU A 97 20.67 1.89 -4.41
N ILE A 98 19.92 2.86 -3.88
CA ILE A 98 18.60 3.24 -4.40
C ILE A 98 18.66 3.52 -5.91
N GLY A 99 19.75 4.14 -6.37
CA GLY A 99 20.01 4.49 -7.76
C GLY A 99 20.57 3.36 -8.65
N SER A 100 20.61 2.11 -8.16
CA SER A 100 21.14 0.96 -8.91
C SER A 100 20.45 0.72 -10.26
N HIS A 101 19.15 1.00 -10.35
CA HIS A 101 18.42 1.06 -11.61
C HIS A 101 17.93 2.50 -11.85
N PRO A 102 18.64 3.32 -12.67
CA PRO A 102 18.39 4.76 -12.78
C PRO A 102 16.97 5.11 -13.20
N LEU A 103 16.38 4.36 -14.13
CA LEU A 103 15.03 4.63 -14.62
C LEU A 103 13.98 4.43 -13.51
N ARG A 104 14.03 3.30 -12.78
CA ARG A 104 13.14 3.04 -11.65
C ARG A 104 13.28 4.11 -10.58
N HIS A 105 14.52 4.43 -10.21
CA HIS A 105 14.78 5.49 -9.23
C HIS A 105 14.12 6.80 -9.66
N ARG A 106 14.34 7.22 -10.91
CA ARG A 106 13.79 8.47 -11.45
C ARG A 106 12.26 8.48 -11.50
N LEU A 107 11.64 7.39 -11.92
CA LEU A 107 10.17 7.27 -11.93
C LEU A 107 9.59 7.31 -10.51
N ILE A 108 10.25 6.69 -9.53
CA ILE A 108 9.81 6.78 -8.13
C ILE A 108 9.96 8.21 -7.60
N GLU A 109 11.06 8.92 -7.90
CA GLU A 109 11.22 10.34 -7.55
C GLU A 109 10.11 11.21 -8.15
N HIS A 110 9.68 10.93 -9.39
CA HIS A 110 8.60 11.67 -10.03
C HIS A 110 7.25 11.52 -9.30
N CYS A 111 7.05 10.47 -8.49
CA CYS A 111 5.86 10.35 -7.63
C CYS A 111 5.82 11.44 -6.55
N ASP A 112 6.96 12.05 -6.20
CA ASP A 112 7.07 13.22 -5.31
C ASP A 112 7.54 14.48 -6.02
N HIS A 113 7.22 14.62 -7.31
CA HIS A 113 7.57 15.81 -8.07
C HIS A 113 6.79 17.05 -7.58
N ILE A 114 7.40 18.24 -7.72
CA ILE A 114 6.78 19.53 -7.35
C ILE A 114 5.54 19.87 -8.20
N SER A 115 5.53 19.42 -9.46
CA SER A 115 4.34 19.47 -10.32
C SER A 115 3.41 18.31 -10.00
N ASP A 116 2.21 18.64 -9.53
CA ASP A 116 1.17 17.67 -9.19
C ASP A 116 0.77 16.81 -10.39
N GLU A 117 0.76 17.36 -11.61
CA GLU A 117 0.44 16.60 -12.83
C GLU A 117 1.42 15.47 -13.09
N ILE A 118 2.72 15.72 -12.87
CA ILE A 118 3.78 14.72 -13.01
C ILE A 118 3.65 13.66 -11.90
N SER A 119 3.43 14.08 -10.66
CA SER A 119 3.21 13.17 -9.53
C SER A 119 2.00 12.26 -9.77
N ILE A 120 0.84 12.83 -10.12
CA ILE A 120 -0.40 12.11 -10.43
C ILE A 120 -0.22 11.16 -11.60
N MET A 121 0.38 11.61 -12.71
CA MET A 121 0.59 10.76 -13.89
C MET A 121 1.51 9.57 -13.57
N THR A 122 2.55 9.80 -12.79
CA THR A 122 3.51 8.74 -12.45
C THR A 122 2.92 7.76 -11.43
N LEU A 123 2.20 8.24 -10.42
CA LEU A 123 1.44 7.39 -9.49
C LEU A 123 0.43 6.52 -10.23
N ARG A 124 -0.33 7.08 -11.19
CA ARG A 124 -1.25 6.33 -12.06
C ARG A 124 -0.54 5.29 -12.91
N MET A 125 0.68 5.58 -13.38
CA MET A 125 1.49 4.60 -14.10
C MET A 125 1.82 3.39 -13.21
N PHE A 126 2.32 3.62 -11.99
CA PHE A 126 2.60 2.54 -11.02
C PHE A 126 1.34 1.81 -10.58
N GLU A 127 0.24 2.52 -10.38
CA GLU A 127 -1.08 1.96 -10.09
C GLU A 127 -1.53 0.94 -11.15
N HIS A 128 -1.28 1.24 -12.44
CA HIS A 128 -1.57 0.32 -13.55
C HIS A 128 -0.52 -0.77 -13.70
N LEU A 129 0.74 -0.50 -13.35
CA LEU A 129 1.81 -1.49 -13.34
C LEU A 129 1.51 -2.58 -12.31
N LEU A 130 1.09 -2.21 -11.09
CA LEU A 130 0.69 -3.15 -10.02
C LEU A 130 -0.47 -4.07 -10.41
N GLN A 131 -1.29 -3.69 -11.40
CA GLN A 131 -2.39 -4.54 -11.89
C GLN A 131 -1.92 -5.59 -12.91
N LYS A 132 -0.66 -5.56 -13.33
CA LYS A 132 -0.15 -6.52 -14.30
C LYS A 132 0.13 -7.88 -13.66
N PRO A 133 -0.14 -8.99 -14.38
CA PRO A 133 0.07 -10.34 -13.87
C PRO A 133 1.56 -10.74 -13.91
N ASN A 134 2.42 -9.95 -13.27
CA ASN A 134 3.84 -10.22 -13.12
C ASN A 134 4.28 -10.02 -11.66
N GLU A 135 4.63 -11.14 -11.02
CA GLU A 135 5.07 -11.22 -9.62
C GLU A 135 6.22 -10.26 -9.29
N HIS A 136 7.17 -10.13 -10.23
CA HIS A 136 8.37 -9.31 -10.07
C HIS A 136 8.06 -7.85 -9.80
N ILE A 137 6.88 -7.35 -10.20
CA ILE A 137 6.46 -5.97 -9.96
C ILE A 137 6.30 -5.72 -8.46
N LEU A 138 5.51 -6.54 -7.78
CA LEU A 138 5.32 -6.42 -6.33
C LEU A 138 6.62 -6.73 -5.60
N TYR A 139 7.35 -7.74 -6.08
CA TYR A 139 8.60 -8.15 -5.46
C TYR A 139 9.65 -7.03 -5.46
N ASN A 140 9.91 -6.43 -6.62
CA ASN A 140 10.92 -5.39 -6.79
C ASN A 140 10.52 -4.07 -6.13
N LEU A 141 9.23 -3.71 -6.15
CA LEU A 141 8.76 -2.46 -5.55
C LEU A 141 8.60 -2.54 -4.03
N VAL A 142 8.37 -3.74 -3.48
CA VAL A 142 7.94 -3.91 -2.08
C VAL A 142 8.63 -5.10 -1.39
N LEU A 143 8.43 -6.33 -1.88
CA LEU A 143 8.70 -7.52 -1.05
C LEU A 143 10.17 -7.73 -0.71
N ARG A 144 11.09 -7.42 -1.63
CA ARG A 144 12.53 -7.63 -1.42
C ARG A 144 13.10 -6.87 -0.22
N ASN A 145 12.39 -5.85 0.28
CA ASN A 145 12.75 -5.08 1.45
C ASN A 145 11.99 -5.50 2.73
N LEU A 146 10.94 -6.33 2.60
CA LEU A 146 10.08 -6.73 3.73
C LEU A 146 10.26 -8.19 4.17
N GLU A 147 10.89 -9.04 3.34
CA GLU A 147 11.01 -10.49 3.56
C GLU A 147 11.78 -10.86 4.85
N GLU A 148 12.83 -10.10 5.17
CA GLU A 148 13.65 -10.32 6.37
C GLU A 148 13.06 -9.68 7.64
N ARG A 149 11.95 -8.94 7.53
CA ARG A 149 11.20 -8.39 8.66
C ARG A 149 12.02 -7.53 9.65
N ASN A 150 13.12 -6.92 9.21
CA ASN A 150 13.98 -6.05 10.04
C ASN A 150 13.25 -4.81 10.62
N TYR A 151 12.01 -4.54 10.19
CA TYR A 151 11.14 -3.53 10.79
C TYR A 151 10.58 -3.93 12.15
N THR A 152 10.72 -5.19 12.58
CA THR A 152 10.18 -5.70 13.84
C THR A 152 11.26 -5.72 14.93
N GLU A 153 10.95 -5.24 16.13
CA GLU A 153 11.83 -5.40 17.30
C GLU A 153 11.80 -6.88 17.73
N TYR A 154 12.91 -7.58 17.48
CA TYR A 154 13.12 -8.93 17.97
C TYR A 154 13.88 -8.89 19.30
N ARG A 155 13.17 -9.20 20.39
CA ARG A 155 13.80 -9.50 21.68
C ARG A 155 13.82 -11.02 21.86
N PRO A 156 14.96 -11.70 21.61
CA PRO A 156 15.04 -13.13 21.87
C PRO A 156 14.76 -13.38 23.35
N LEU A 157 13.91 -14.38 23.64
CA LEU A 157 13.68 -14.84 25.01
C LEU A 157 15.02 -15.27 25.61
N CYS A 158 15.55 -14.48 26.56
CA CYS A 158 16.72 -14.86 27.33
C CYS A 158 16.39 -16.13 28.13
N PRO A 159 17.34 -17.06 28.34
CA PRO A 159 17.10 -18.26 29.15
C PRO A 159 16.55 -17.95 30.56
N GLU A 160 16.92 -16.80 31.12
CA GLU A 160 16.45 -16.33 32.44
C GLU A 160 14.94 -16.00 32.46
N ASP A 161 14.34 -15.63 31.32
CA ASP A 161 12.89 -15.38 31.23
C ASP A 161 12.07 -16.68 31.23
N LYS A 162 12.67 -17.82 30.84
CA LYS A 162 12.02 -19.13 30.97
C LYS A 162 11.94 -19.57 32.43
N ASP A 163 13.01 -19.35 33.19
CA ASP A 163 13.06 -19.66 34.63
C ASP A 163 12.17 -18.71 35.47
N ALA A 164 11.99 -17.46 35.03
CA ALA A 164 11.09 -16.49 35.67
C ALA A 164 9.61 -16.85 35.49
N VAL A 165 9.23 -17.33 34.30
CA VAL A 165 7.86 -17.78 33.99
C VAL A 165 7.54 -19.13 34.64
N GLU A 166 8.52 -20.03 34.80
CA GLU A 166 8.33 -21.32 35.48
C GLU A 166 8.28 -21.17 37.03
N ASN A 167 8.92 -20.14 37.59
CA ASN A 167 8.93 -19.87 39.04
C ASN A 167 7.97 -18.74 39.51
N GLY A 168 7.16 -18.18 38.61
CA GLY A 168 6.12 -17.19 38.96
C GLY A 168 6.64 -15.83 39.43
N LEU A 169 7.89 -15.48 39.14
CA LEU A 169 8.48 -14.19 39.50
C LEU A 169 8.54 -13.32 38.25
N VAL A 170 7.64 -12.34 38.15
CA VAL A 170 7.65 -11.33 37.08
C VAL A 170 8.93 -10.49 37.19
N ALA A 171 9.82 -10.62 36.21
CA ALA A 171 10.95 -9.71 36.06
C ALA A 171 10.44 -8.31 35.68
N GLY A 172 10.61 -7.33 36.57
CA GLY A 172 10.30 -5.92 36.27
C GLY A 172 9.48 -5.15 37.32
N ALA A 173 9.19 -5.69 38.50
CA ALA A 173 8.73 -4.88 39.63
C ALA A 173 9.93 -4.13 40.22
N VAL A 174 10.33 -3.04 39.57
CA VAL A 174 11.18 -2.03 40.22
C VAL A 174 10.26 -1.31 41.19
N ASP A 175 10.42 -1.63 42.47
CA ASP A 175 9.83 -0.93 43.59
C ASP A 175 10.34 0.52 43.57
N LEU A 176 9.54 1.44 43.04
CA LEU A 176 9.82 2.87 43.07
C LEU A 176 9.42 3.40 44.44
N GLU A 177 10.27 3.17 45.44
CA GLU A 177 10.22 3.93 46.68
C GLU A 177 10.51 5.42 46.38
N GLU A 178 9.50 6.23 46.68
CA GLU A 178 9.45 7.65 47.06
C GLU A 178 10.71 8.52 46.84
N ASP A 179 10.65 9.42 45.85
CA ASP A 179 11.52 10.62 45.79
C ASP A 179 10.78 11.83 46.42
N PRO A 180 11.29 12.43 47.52
CA PRO A 180 10.61 13.47 48.28
C PRO A 180 10.92 14.87 47.70
N LEU A 181 10.17 15.32 46.68
CA LEU A 181 10.31 16.71 46.23
C LEU A 181 9.04 17.42 45.72
N PHE A 182 7.85 16.88 45.99
CA PHE A 182 6.59 17.60 45.77
C PHE A 182 5.63 17.42 46.95
N THR A 183 5.97 18.06 48.07
CA THR A 183 4.96 18.50 49.05
C THR A 183 4.36 19.83 48.60
N ASP A 184 3.04 19.94 48.81
CA ASP A 184 2.19 21.16 48.80
C ASP A 184 1.46 21.55 47.51
N ILE A 185 0.35 20.86 47.20
CA ILE A 185 -0.89 21.53 46.74
C ILE A 185 -2.13 20.81 47.32
N SER A 186 -3.01 21.60 47.94
CA SER A 186 -4.26 21.25 48.65
C SER A 186 -5.28 20.45 47.82
N PRO A 187 -6.16 19.63 48.44
CA PRO A 187 -7.12 18.80 47.73
C PRO A 187 -8.42 19.58 47.51
N ASP A 188 -8.72 19.97 46.26
CA ASP A 188 -10.10 20.29 45.80
C ASP A 188 -10.08 20.62 44.30
N ASN A 189 -9.91 19.60 43.45
CA ASN A 189 -10.51 19.51 42.10
C ASN A 189 -10.04 18.21 41.43
N ILE A 190 -10.82 17.14 41.60
CA ILE A 190 -10.65 15.91 40.79
C ILE A 190 -11.66 15.99 39.64
N LEU A 191 -11.16 16.27 38.44
CA LEU A 191 -11.81 15.94 37.17
C LEU A 191 -11.36 14.53 36.76
N PRO A 192 -12.26 13.60 36.37
CA PRO A 192 -11.87 12.26 35.96
C PRO A 192 -11.60 12.26 34.45
N ASN A 193 -10.32 12.33 34.02
CA ASN A 193 -9.89 11.76 32.74
C ASN A 193 -8.37 11.82 32.56
N GLN A 194 -7.69 10.75 32.98
CA GLN A 194 -6.32 10.43 32.53
C GLN A 194 -6.06 8.93 32.72
N GLU A 195 -6.59 8.09 31.82
CA GLU A 195 -6.30 6.64 31.77
C GLU A 195 -5.89 6.15 30.36
N TRP A 196 -5.53 7.04 29.43
CA TRP A 196 -5.35 6.66 28.01
C TRP A 196 -3.91 6.39 27.57
N ILE A 197 -2.97 6.20 28.49
CA ILE A 197 -1.64 5.68 28.13
C ILE A 197 -1.20 4.69 29.20
N SER A 198 -1.78 3.50 29.19
CA SER A 198 -1.24 2.32 29.87
C SER A 198 -1.69 1.09 29.10
N SER A 199 -0.73 0.29 28.65
CA SER A 199 -0.96 -0.99 27.98
C SER A 199 -1.85 -1.89 28.86
N PRO A 200 -2.83 -2.61 28.30
CA PRO A 200 -3.65 -3.50 29.13
C PRO A 200 -2.81 -4.67 29.63
N HIS A 201 -2.60 -4.71 30.94
CA HIS A 201 -2.01 -5.84 31.65
C HIS A 201 -2.84 -7.10 31.40
N ALA A 202 -2.20 -8.15 30.89
CA ALA A 202 -2.81 -9.47 30.75
C ALA A 202 -3.06 -10.07 32.13
N SER A 203 -4.33 -10.17 32.54
CA SER A 203 -4.74 -11.02 33.65
C SER A 203 -4.84 -12.47 33.15
N PRO A 204 -4.33 -13.48 33.89
CA PRO A 204 -4.45 -14.87 33.50
C PRO A 204 -5.86 -15.37 33.80
N GLU A 205 -6.35 -16.26 32.92
CA GLU A 205 -7.65 -16.96 32.97
C GLU A 205 -8.83 -16.28 32.24
N HIS A 206 -8.92 -16.49 30.92
CA HIS A 206 -10.19 -16.90 30.26
C HIS A 206 -9.96 -17.51 28.85
N PRO A 207 -10.85 -18.42 28.39
CA PRO A 207 -10.57 -19.44 27.38
C PRO A 207 -10.84 -18.99 25.94
N LYS A 208 -10.10 -19.59 24.99
CA LYS A 208 -10.32 -19.60 23.53
C LYS A 208 -10.65 -18.24 22.92
N ASN A 209 -9.59 -17.55 22.51
CA ASN A 209 -9.60 -16.36 21.66
C ASN A 209 -10.50 -16.59 20.43
N ASP A 210 -11.71 -16.01 20.43
CA ASP A 210 -12.62 -16.07 19.30
C ASP A 210 -12.07 -15.12 18.23
N GLY A 211 -11.59 -15.66 17.09
CA GLY A 211 -10.99 -14.87 16.00
C GLY A 211 -11.91 -13.76 15.48
N LYS A 212 -13.23 -13.85 15.73
CA LYS A 212 -14.16 -12.73 15.52
C LYS A 212 -13.72 -11.49 16.30
N THR A 213 -13.27 -11.62 17.54
CA THR A 213 -12.83 -10.46 18.33
C THR A 213 -11.55 -9.81 17.79
N GLU A 214 -10.65 -10.58 17.17
CA GLU A 214 -9.40 -10.07 16.61
C GLU A 214 -9.62 -9.23 15.35
N VAL A 215 -10.45 -9.71 14.42
CA VAL A 215 -10.76 -8.92 13.21
C VAL A 215 -11.47 -7.62 13.55
N HIS A 216 -12.36 -7.63 14.55
CA HIS A 216 -13.02 -6.40 15.00
C HIS A 216 -12.01 -5.41 15.61
N LYS A 217 -10.99 -5.88 16.34
CA LYS A 217 -9.91 -5.01 16.86
C LYS A 217 -9.11 -4.36 15.73
N ILE A 218 -8.77 -5.11 14.67
CA ILE A 218 -8.04 -4.58 13.51
C ILE A 218 -8.91 -3.59 12.73
N VAL A 219 -10.17 -3.92 12.47
CA VAL A 219 -11.10 -3.02 11.78
C VAL A 219 -11.27 -1.72 12.57
N ASN A 220 -11.50 -1.82 13.87
CA ASN A 220 -11.69 -0.65 14.73
C ASN A 220 -10.42 0.19 14.85
N SER A 221 -9.22 -0.40 14.84
CA SER A 221 -7.99 0.40 14.91
C SER A 221 -7.89 1.36 13.73
N PHE A 222 -8.24 0.93 12.50
CA PHE A 222 -8.27 1.81 11.33
C PHE A 222 -9.42 2.82 11.39
N LEU A 223 -10.63 2.40 11.75
CA LEU A 223 -11.80 3.30 11.83
C LEU A 223 -11.67 4.38 12.92
N CYS A 224 -10.80 4.16 13.91
CA CYS A 224 -10.50 5.10 14.98
C CYS A 224 -9.27 5.99 14.71
N LEU A 225 -8.57 5.83 13.58
CA LEU A 225 -7.44 6.71 13.21
C LEU A 225 -7.88 8.16 12.97
N VAL A 226 -9.11 8.36 12.53
CA VAL A 226 -9.76 9.67 12.43
C VAL A 226 -10.65 9.86 13.67
N PRO A 227 -10.46 10.92 14.48
CA PRO A 227 -11.32 11.22 15.62
C PRO A 227 -12.79 11.38 15.22
N ASP A 228 -13.73 11.06 16.12
CA ASP A 228 -15.16 11.11 15.82
C ASP A 228 -15.63 12.51 15.44
N GLU A 229 -15.01 13.55 16.01
CA GLU A 229 -15.26 14.96 15.70
C GLU A 229 -14.84 15.32 14.26
N ALA A 230 -13.88 14.60 13.70
CA ALA A 230 -13.41 14.79 12.33
C ALA A 230 -14.14 13.91 11.31
N LYS A 231 -15.09 13.05 11.74
CA LYS A 231 -15.88 12.20 10.83
C LYS A 231 -17.06 12.97 10.26
N SER A 232 -17.09 13.13 8.93
CA SER A 232 -18.22 13.78 8.23
C SER A 232 -19.12 12.82 7.44
N SER A 233 -18.62 11.60 7.17
CA SER A 233 -19.38 10.34 7.22
C SER A 233 -20.88 10.39 7.19
N TYR A 234 -21.35 10.24 8.42
CA TYR A 234 -22.67 9.82 8.83
C TYR A 234 -23.76 10.84 8.52
N HIS A 235 -23.35 12.07 8.14
CA HIS A 235 -24.24 13.14 7.71
C HIS A 235 -24.53 13.09 6.18
N VAL A 236 -23.78 12.22 5.49
CA VAL A 236 -23.83 11.73 4.11
C VAL A 236 -24.81 10.59 3.79
N GLU A 237 -25.98 10.76 3.16
CA GLU A 237 -26.69 9.57 2.67
C GLU A 237 -25.89 8.89 1.54
N GLY A 238 -25.73 7.57 1.59
CA GLY A 238 -25.04 6.79 0.56
C GLY A 238 -23.52 6.61 0.75
N THR A 239 -22.91 7.18 1.79
CA THR A 239 -21.47 7.00 2.15
C THR A 239 -21.23 5.80 3.09
N GLY A 240 -22.17 4.84 3.10
CA GLY A 240 -22.16 3.70 3.99
C GLY A 240 -20.96 2.76 3.79
N TYR A 241 -20.55 2.11 4.88
CA TYR A 241 -19.41 1.21 4.93
C TYR A 241 -19.58 -0.05 4.03
N ASP A 242 -20.81 -0.47 3.73
CA ASP A 242 -21.12 -1.66 2.93
C ASP A 242 -20.55 -1.62 1.51
N THR A 243 -20.44 -0.43 0.91
CA THR A 243 -19.85 -0.28 -0.43
C THR A 243 -18.36 -0.63 -0.40
N TYR A 244 -17.63 -0.16 0.61
CA TYR A 244 -16.22 -0.51 0.80
C TYR A 244 -16.00 -2.01 0.98
N LEU A 245 -16.86 -2.68 1.75
CA LEU A 245 -16.79 -4.14 1.91
C LEU A 245 -17.01 -4.90 0.60
N ARG A 246 -18.03 -4.51 -0.18
CA ARG A 246 -18.31 -5.14 -1.49
C ARG A 246 -17.16 -4.92 -2.47
N ASP A 247 -16.62 -3.71 -2.52
CA ASP A 247 -15.51 -3.38 -3.41
C ASP A 247 -14.23 -4.10 -2.99
N ALA A 248 -13.89 -4.11 -1.70
CA ALA A 248 -12.76 -4.86 -1.17
C ALA A 248 -12.87 -6.36 -1.48
N HIS A 249 -14.06 -6.97 -1.31
CA HIS A 249 -14.29 -8.37 -1.68
C HIS A 249 -14.05 -8.64 -3.16
N ARG A 250 -14.60 -7.79 -4.04
CA ARG A 250 -14.43 -7.94 -5.49
C ARG A 250 -12.96 -7.81 -5.87
N GLN A 251 -12.32 -6.73 -5.45
CA GLN A 251 -10.93 -6.43 -5.81
C GLN A 251 -9.98 -7.49 -5.25
N PHE A 252 -10.12 -7.87 -3.99
CA PHE A 252 -9.26 -8.88 -3.35
C PHE A 252 -9.34 -10.23 -4.07
N ARG A 253 -10.56 -10.67 -4.44
CA ARG A 253 -10.75 -11.89 -5.23
C ARG A 253 -10.05 -11.80 -6.60
N ASP A 254 -10.15 -10.67 -7.27
CA ASP A 254 -9.52 -10.48 -8.57
C ASP A 254 -7.98 -10.51 -8.45
N TYR A 255 -7.41 -9.92 -7.39
CA TYR A 255 -5.97 -10.05 -7.07
C TYR A 255 -5.56 -11.49 -6.73
N CYS A 256 -6.37 -12.23 -5.96
CA CYS A 256 -6.11 -13.65 -5.69
C CYS A 256 -6.05 -14.46 -6.99
N ALA A 257 -6.93 -14.18 -7.95
CA ALA A 257 -6.94 -14.85 -9.26
C ALA A 257 -5.66 -14.55 -10.07
N VAL A 258 -5.17 -13.31 -10.02
CA VAL A 258 -3.90 -12.91 -10.66
C VAL A 258 -2.70 -13.60 -10.01
N CYS A 259 -2.69 -13.67 -8.68
CA CYS A 259 -1.57 -14.22 -7.90
C CYS A 259 -1.54 -15.75 -7.79
N LEU A 260 -2.54 -16.45 -8.33
CA LEU A 260 -2.72 -17.90 -8.10
C LEU A 260 -1.48 -18.75 -8.44
N ARG A 261 -0.64 -18.29 -9.37
CA ARG A 261 0.57 -19.01 -9.84
C ARG A 261 1.88 -18.49 -9.23
N TRP A 262 1.83 -17.53 -8.30
CA TRP A 262 3.03 -16.86 -7.78
C TRP A 262 3.66 -17.58 -6.58
N GLU A 263 3.14 -18.75 -6.19
CA GLU A 263 3.70 -19.62 -5.14
C GLU A 263 4.01 -18.88 -3.82
N TRP A 264 3.08 -18.01 -3.40
CA TRP A 264 3.26 -17.21 -2.20
C TRP A 264 3.42 -18.07 -0.93
N PRO A 265 4.23 -17.60 0.04
CA PRO A 265 4.33 -18.25 1.34
C PRO A 265 2.99 -18.14 2.08
N GLY A 266 2.64 -19.19 2.84
CA GLY A 266 1.39 -19.21 3.63
C GLY A 266 1.42 -18.36 4.90
N ALA A 267 2.61 -17.97 5.36
CA ALA A 267 2.82 -17.16 6.56
C ALA A 267 4.10 -16.32 6.43
N PRO A 268 4.28 -15.24 7.24
CA PRO A 268 5.52 -14.49 7.25
C PRO A 268 6.73 -15.36 7.63
N LYS A 269 7.91 -14.97 7.18
CA LYS A 269 9.16 -15.62 7.56
C LYS A 269 9.31 -15.58 9.09
N PRO A 270 9.54 -16.71 9.79
CA PRO A 270 9.78 -16.70 11.23
C PRO A 270 11.00 -15.86 11.58
N LEU A 271 10.90 -15.03 12.63
CA LEU A 271 11.97 -14.07 13.00
C LEU A 271 13.30 -14.77 13.30
N GLU A 272 13.26 -16.01 13.79
CA GLU A 272 14.46 -16.81 14.10
C GLU A 272 15.25 -17.22 12.85
N LYS A 273 14.62 -17.13 11.67
CA LYS A 273 15.24 -17.42 10.36
C LYS A 273 15.60 -16.16 9.59
N CYS A 274 15.26 -14.99 10.12
CA CYS A 274 15.54 -13.72 9.48
C CYS A 274 16.98 -13.27 9.72
N ASP A 275 17.56 -12.61 8.73
CA ASP A 275 18.82 -11.87 8.88
C ASP A 275 18.54 -10.49 9.49
N LEU A 276 18.47 -10.45 10.83
CA LEU A 276 18.13 -9.25 11.60
C LEU A 276 19.32 -8.34 11.89
N GLU A 277 20.52 -8.63 11.35
CA GLU A 277 21.71 -7.82 11.58
C GLU A 277 21.72 -6.54 10.73
N ALA A 278 21.03 -6.58 9.58
CA ALA A 278 20.95 -5.44 8.67
C ALA A 278 19.99 -4.34 9.18
N ALA A 279 20.39 -3.09 8.93
CA ALA A 279 19.51 -1.95 9.15
C ALA A 279 18.31 -2.01 8.19
N PHE A 280 17.11 -1.80 8.73
CA PHE A 280 15.90 -1.83 7.92
C PHE A 280 15.81 -0.62 6.99
N PHE A 281 15.46 -0.90 5.74
CA PHE A 281 14.98 0.09 4.78
C PHE A 281 13.74 -0.48 4.09
N GLU A 282 12.63 0.26 4.14
CA GLU A 282 11.33 -0.15 3.59
C GLU A 282 11.28 -0.21 2.05
N GLY A 283 12.36 0.19 1.38
CA GLY A 283 12.43 0.30 -0.07
C GLY A 283 12.02 1.69 -0.56
N HIS A 284 12.57 2.11 -1.70
CA HIS A 284 12.42 3.47 -2.20
C HIS A 284 10.96 3.83 -2.51
N PHE A 285 10.22 2.87 -3.08
CA PHE A 285 8.82 3.09 -3.47
C PHE A 285 7.91 3.31 -2.26
N LEU A 286 7.96 2.42 -1.27
CA LEU A 286 7.21 2.60 -0.02
C LEU A 286 7.65 3.85 0.72
N LYS A 287 8.95 4.17 0.72
CA LYS A 287 9.44 5.39 1.34
C LYS A 287 8.78 6.64 0.78
N VAL A 288 8.72 6.77 -0.55
CA VAL A 288 8.06 7.90 -1.20
C VAL A 288 6.56 7.91 -0.89
N LEU A 289 5.87 6.77 -1.00
CA LEU A 289 4.43 6.70 -0.69
C LEU A 289 4.12 7.08 0.77
N PHE A 290 4.93 6.61 1.72
CA PHE A 290 4.78 6.95 3.14
C PHE A 290 5.13 8.41 3.41
N ASP A 291 6.12 9.00 2.72
CA ASP A 291 6.40 10.43 2.82
C ASP A 291 5.27 11.29 2.25
N ARG A 292 4.59 10.83 1.18
CA ARG A 292 3.39 11.48 0.64
C ARG A 292 2.19 11.31 1.57
N MET A 293 1.96 10.11 2.09
CA MET A 293 0.88 9.85 3.06
C MET A 293 1.09 10.65 4.34
N GLY A 294 2.35 10.80 4.74
CA GLY A 294 2.80 11.65 5.84
C GLY A 294 2.53 13.16 5.62
N ARG A 295 2.13 13.58 4.42
CA ARG A 295 1.76 14.96 4.07
C ARG A 295 0.31 15.07 3.57
N ILE A 296 -0.55 14.09 3.85
CA ILE A 296 -1.94 14.05 3.34
C ILE A 296 -2.75 15.32 3.66
N LEU A 297 -2.46 16.00 4.77
CA LEU A 297 -3.16 17.23 5.18
C LEU A 297 -2.61 18.51 4.53
N ASP A 298 -1.45 18.41 3.88
CA ASP A 298 -0.66 19.54 3.38
C ASP A 298 -0.42 19.44 1.86
N GLN A 299 -1.13 18.56 1.16
CA GLN A 299 -1.00 18.36 -0.29
C GLN A 299 -2.36 18.34 -0.99
N PRO A 300 -2.41 18.60 -2.31
CA PRO A 300 -3.67 18.73 -3.03
C PRO A 300 -4.53 17.47 -2.99
N TYR A 301 -5.85 17.67 -2.98
CA TYR A 301 -6.85 16.60 -2.96
C TYR A 301 -6.62 15.52 -4.03
N ASP A 302 -6.38 15.92 -5.28
CA ASP A 302 -6.19 14.96 -6.38
C ASP A 302 -4.94 14.09 -6.20
N VAL A 303 -3.88 14.62 -5.59
CA VAL A 303 -2.69 13.84 -5.28
C VAL A 303 -2.98 12.85 -4.15
N ASN A 304 -3.69 13.29 -3.10
CA ASN A 304 -4.13 12.41 -2.02
C ASN A 304 -4.94 11.22 -2.55
N LEU A 305 -5.85 11.46 -3.49
CA LEU A 305 -6.62 10.40 -4.14
C LEU A 305 -5.71 9.40 -4.86
N GLN A 306 -4.67 9.84 -5.57
CA GLN A 306 -3.77 8.91 -6.24
C GLN A 306 -2.88 8.14 -5.27
N VAL A 307 -2.33 8.79 -4.24
CA VAL A 307 -1.46 8.15 -3.25
C VAL A 307 -2.21 7.05 -2.49
N THR A 308 -3.42 7.36 -2.01
CA THR A 308 -4.29 6.40 -1.33
C THR A 308 -4.69 5.25 -2.27
N SER A 309 -5.03 5.55 -3.52
CA SER A 309 -5.35 4.54 -4.55
C SER A 309 -4.20 3.55 -4.82
N VAL A 310 -2.94 4.02 -4.83
CA VAL A 310 -1.76 3.13 -4.95
C VAL A 310 -1.58 2.28 -3.69
N LEU A 311 -1.67 2.87 -2.50
CA LEU A 311 -1.55 2.15 -1.23
C LEU A 311 -2.64 1.10 -1.04
N SER A 312 -3.91 1.40 -1.39
CA SER A 312 -5.02 0.45 -1.36
C SER A 312 -4.73 -0.77 -2.25
N ARG A 313 -4.14 -0.57 -3.44
CA ARG A 313 -3.71 -1.68 -4.31
C ARG A 313 -2.63 -2.53 -3.71
N LEU A 314 -1.63 -1.93 -3.07
CA LEU A 314 -0.59 -2.69 -2.37
C LEU A 314 -1.19 -3.56 -1.24
N CYS A 315 -2.17 -3.02 -0.53
CA CYS A 315 -2.86 -3.74 0.55
C CYS A 315 -3.69 -4.94 0.06
N LEU A 316 -4.16 -4.91 -1.19
CA LEU A 316 -4.97 -5.98 -1.80
C LEU A 316 -4.17 -7.23 -2.18
N PHE A 317 -2.84 -7.17 -2.29
CA PHE A 317 -2.06 -8.36 -2.62
C PHE A 317 -2.16 -9.42 -1.50
N PRO A 318 -2.44 -10.70 -1.84
CA PRO A 318 -2.55 -11.79 -0.88
C PRO A 318 -1.17 -12.34 -0.49
N HIS A 319 -0.33 -11.48 0.11
CA HIS A 319 1.00 -11.86 0.57
C HIS A 319 1.16 -11.58 2.07
N PRO A 320 1.75 -12.50 2.87
CA PRO A 320 1.82 -12.34 4.32
C PRO A 320 2.67 -11.14 4.75
N HIS A 321 3.83 -10.90 4.14
CA HIS A 321 4.69 -9.76 4.51
C HIS A 321 4.06 -8.40 4.20
N THR A 322 3.25 -8.29 3.14
CA THR A 322 2.53 -7.03 2.86
C THR A 322 1.35 -6.86 3.80
N HIS A 323 0.68 -7.96 4.17
CA HIS A 323 -0.38 -7.92 5.17
C HIS A 323 0.16 -7.45 6.53
N GLU A 324 1.25 -8.04 7.01
CA GLU A 324 1.90 -7.64 8.25
C GLU A 324 2.32 -6.16 8.21
N TYR A 325 3.12 -5.74 7.22
CA TYR A 325 3.68 -4.39 7.21
C TYR A 325 2.67 -3.26 6.93
N LEU A 326 1.62 -3.53 6.14
CA LEU A 326 0.66 -2.50 5.72
C LEU A 326 -0.66 -2.53 6.48
N LEU A 327 -1.08 -3.69 7.00
CA LEU A 327 -2.44 -3.89 7.52
C LEU A 327 -2.48 -4.37 8.98
N ASP A 328 -1.37 -4.80 9.58
CA ASP A 328 -1.33 -5.16 10.99
C ASP A 328 -0.99 -3.94 11.86
N PRO A 329 -1.95 -3.40 12.65
CA PRO A 329 -1.72 -2.25 13.51
C PRO A 329 -0.90 -2.60 14.77
N TYR A 330 -0.67 -3.89 15.04
CA TYR A 330 -0.02 -4.39 16.26
C TYR A 330 1.41 -4.88 16.02
N VAL A 331 2.00 -4.64 14.85
CA VAL A 331 3.41 -4.93 14.60
C VAL A 331 4.29 -4.21 15.62
N ASN A 332 5.13 -4.97 16.32
CA ASN A 332 6.09 -4.40 17.26
C ASN A 332 7.25 -3.76 16.50
N LEU A 333 7.08 -2.50 16.09
CA LEU A 333 8.05 -1.81 15.24
C LEU A 333 9.37 -1.57 15.98
N ALA A 334 10.48 -1.88 15.32
CA ALA A 334 11.82 -1.50 15.77
C ALA A 334 11.97 0.03 15.81
N SER A 335 12.86 0.51 16.68
CA SER A 335 13.11 1.94 16.86
C SER A 335 13.45 2.63 15.54
N GLY A 336 12.75 3.72 15.23
CA GLY A 336 12.94 4.50 14.00
C GLY A 336 12.29 3.90 12.74
N CYS A 337 11.72 2.69 12.83
CA CYS A 337 10.91 2.12 11.76
C CYS A 337 9.49 2.68 11.79
N ARG A 338 8.81 2.60 10.65
CA ARG A 338 7.42 3.02 10.49
C ARG A 338 6.61 1.91 9.83
N SER A 339 5.30 1.96 9.98
CA SER A 339 4.34 1.15 9.21
C SER A 339 3.32 2.07 8.56
N LEU A 340 2.48 1.54 7.67
CA LEU A 340 1.38 2.33 7.12
C LEU A 340 0.49 2.86 8.25
N PHE A 341 0.20 2.03 9.26
CA PHE A 341 -0.56 2.44 10.44
C PHE A 341 0.11 3.60 11.18
N SER A 342 1.41 3.50 11.49
CA SER A 342 2.11 4.55 12.24
C SER A 342 2.25 5.87 11.46
N VAL A 343 2.29 5.81 10.12
CA VAL A 343 2.30 7.00 9.24
C VAL A 343 0.95 7.71 9.24
N ILE A 344 -0.14 6.95 9.37
CA ILE A 344 -1.51 7.49 9.37
C ILE A 344 -1.89 8.11 10.72
N VAL A 345 -1.39 7.58 11.84
CA VAL A 345 -1.70 8.10 13.18
C VAL A 345 -1.37 9.59 13.25
N ARG A 346 -2.40 10.43 13.38
CA ARG A 346 -2.27 11.88 13.41
C ARG A 346 -3.22 12.52 14.40
N ARG A 347 -2.80 13.66 14.94
CA ARG A 347 -3.65 14.53 15.77
C ARG A 347 -4.38 15.51 14.85
N ILE A 348 -5.70 15.33 14.70
CA ILE A 348 -6.57 16.21 13.92
C ILE A 348 -7.27 17.17 14.89
N GLN A 349 -7.34 18.46 14.57
CA GLN A 349 -8.10 19.45 15.35
C GLN A 349 -9.60 19.40 15.00
N ASP A 350 -10.44 19.96 15.86
CA ASP A 350 -11.89 20.00 15.64
C ASP A 350 -12.27 20.96 14.49
N PHE A 351 -12.87 20.42 13.42
CA PHE A 351 -13.30 21.16 12.24
C PHE A 351 -14.70 20.74 11.71
N THR A 352 -15.52 20.04 12.51
CA THR A 352 -16.71 19.29 12.01
C THR A 352 -17.64 20.08 11.09
N PRO A 353 -18.04 21.34 11.39
CA PRO A 353 -18.99 22.07 10.55
C PRO A 353 -18.42 22.43 9.17
N LYS A 354 -17.13 22.77 9.10
CA LYS A 354 -16.45 23.10 7.84
C LYS A 354 -16.18 21.84 7.01
N LEU A 355 -15.84 20.72 7.66
CA LEU A 355 -15.64 19.43 6.99
C LEU A 355 -16.87 18.95 6.23
N LEU A 356 -18.06 19.04 6.84
CA LEU A 356 -19.30 18.63 6.19
C LEU A 356 -19.61 19.45 4.94
N LEU A 357 -19.38 20.78 4.99
CA LEU A 357 -19.55 21.66 3.83
C LEU A 357 -18.60 21.28 2.70
N VAL A 358 -17.31 21.08 3.00
CA VAL A 358 -16.31 20.68 2.00
C VAL A 358 -16.66 19.32 1.38
N ARG A 359 -17.09 18.33 2.19
CA ARG A 359 -17.54 17.03 1.67
C ARG A 359 -18.69 17.17 0.68
N LYS A 360 -19.71 17.96 1.02
CA LYS A 360 -20.86 18.19 0.11
C LYS A 360 -20.43 18.83 -1.20
N ARG A 361 -19.44 19.72 -1.20
CA ARG A 361 -18.87 20.30 -2.42
C ARG A 361 -18.14 19.26 -3.27
N LEU A 362 -17.29 18.42 -2.65
CA LEU A 362 -16.60 17.34 -3.35
C LEU A 362 -17.57 16.34 -3.99
N LEU A 363 -18.74 16.13 -3.38
CA LEU A 363 -19.83 15.29 -3.92
C LEU A 363 -20.71 16.01 -4.96
N GLY A 364 -20.46 17.29 -5.25
CA GLY A 364 -21.27 18.09 -6.17
C GLY A 364 -22.67 18.47 -5.65
N LEU A 365 -22.91 18.33 -4.34
CA LEU A 365 -24.19 18.63 -3.69
C LEU A 365 -24.35 20.12 -3.32
N GLU A 366 -23.24 20.85 -3.19
CA GLU A 366 -23.20 22.28 -2.87
C GLU A 366 -22.31 23.00 -3.88
N PRO A 367 -22.66 24.23 -4.31
CA PRO A 367 -21.85 24.99 -5.25
C PRO A 367 -20.55 25.51 -4.62
N GLU A 368 -19.55 25.75 -5.47
CA GLU A 368 -18.30 26.45 -5.13
C GLU A 368 -18.58 27.95 -4.90
N GLY A 369 -19.12 28.29 -3.73
CA GLY A 369 -19.48 29.67 -3.39
C GLY A 369 -18.53 30.31 -2.39
N GLN A 370 -18.65 29.89 -1.13
CA GLN A 370 -17.95 30.53 -0.02
C GLN A 370 -16.50 30.05 0.06
N ILE A 371 -15.53 30.96 0.14
CA ILE A 371 -14.13 30.62 0.44
C ILE A 371 -14.09 29.95 1.82
N VAL A 372 -13.48 28.76 1.89
CA VAL A 372 -13.32 28.00 3.13
C VAL A 372 -11.84 28.03 3.50
N ASP A 373 -11.52 28.59 4.66
CA ASP A 373 -10.15 28.55 5.19
C ASP A 373 -9.69 27.11 5.39
N HIS A 374 -8.40 26.86 5.17
CA HIS A 374 -7.78 25.53 5.34
C HIS A 374 -8.38 24.43 4.46
N ILE A 375 -8.87 24.77 3.26
CA ILE A 375 -9.51 23.79 2.35
C ILE A 375 -8.67 22.53 2.10
N THR A 376 -7.36 22.68 1.86
CA THR A 376 -6.43 21.55 1.63
C THR A 376 -6.40 20.59 2.82
N LEU A 377 -6.37 21.12 4.04
CA LEU A 377 -6.40 20.31 5.26
C LEU A 377 -7.74 19.57 5.39
N LEU A 378 -8.86 20.27 5.16
CA LEU A 378 -10.20 19.69 5.26
C LEU A 378 -10.42 18.58 4.22
N GLU A 379 -9.98 18.79 2.99
CA GLU A 379 -9.96 17.79 1.93
C GLU A 379 -9.07 16.60 2.31
N GLY A 380 -7.88 16.85 2.86
CA GLY A 380 -6.97 15.81 3.37
C GLY A 380 -7.60 14.96 4.47
N VAL A 381 -8.32 15.57 5.43
CA VAL A 381 -9.06 14.84 6.48
C VAL A 381 -10.17 13.97 5.88
N ILE A 382 -10.90 14.48 4.88
CA ILE A 382 -11.94 13.71 4.18
C ILE A 382 -11.34 12.51 3.46
N VAL A 383 -10.27 12.71 2.68
CA VAL A 383 -9.60 11.59 1.97
C VAL A 383 -9.05 10.58 2.97
N LEU A 384 -8.48 11.05 4.08
CA LEU A 384 -7.97 10.17 5.13
C LEU A 384 -9.09 9.32 5.76
N GLU A 385 -10.25 9.92 6.05
CA GLU A 385 -11.42 9.20 6.57
C GLU A 385 -11.89 8.10 5.59
N GLU A 386 -12.01 8.43 4.30
CA GLU A 386 -12.42 7.44 3.28
C GLU A 386 -11.37 6.33 3.12
N PHE A 387 -10.08 6.67 3.12
CA PHE A 387 -8.99 5.69 3.03
C PHE A 387 -8.96 4.75 4.24
N CYS A 388 -9.19 5.25 5.45
CA CYS A 388 -9.25 4.40 6.65
C CYS A 388 -10.39 3.37 6.59
N LYS A 389 -11.55 3.75 6.02
CA LYS A 389 -12.64 2.78 5.77
C LYS A 389 -12.24 1.74 4.74
N GLU A 390 -11.57 2.15 3.66
CA GLU A 390 -11.10 1.23 2.63
C GLU A 390 -10.09 0.22 3.20
N LEU A 391 -9.10 0.67 3.98
CA LEU A 391 -8.13 -0.21 4.66
C LEU A 391 -8.82 -1.17 5.63
N ALA A 392 -9.76 -0.67 6.44
CA ALA A 392 -10.53 -1.50 7.36
C ALA A 392 -11.32 -2.59 6.60
N ALA A 393 -11.92 -2.25 5.47
CA ALA A 393 -12.66 -3.21 4.64
C ALA A 393 -11.72 -4.25 4.00
N ILE A 394 -10.55 -3.83 3.48
CA ILE A 394 -9.54 -4.75 2.95
C ILE A 394 -9.04 -5.70 4.05
N ALA A 395 -8.71 -5.19 5.23
CA ALA A 395 -8.24 -6.00 6.36
C ALA A 395 -9.30 -7.03 6.78
N PHE A 396 -10.57 -6.63 6.88
CA PHE A 396 -11.70 -7.52 7.18
C PHE A 396 -11.82 -8.66 6.16
N VAL A 397 -11.82 -8.32 4.86
CA VAL A 397 -11.96 -9.30 3.77
C VAL A 397 -10.80 -10.30 3.77
N LYS A 398 -9.55 -9.82 3.94
CA LYS A 398 -8.35 -10.67 3.98
C LYS A 398 -8.37 -11.62 5.16
N TYR A 399 -8.75 -11.12 6.35
CA TYR A 399 -8.86 -11.95 7.55
C TYR A 399 -9.81 -13.12 7.32
N HIS A 400 -11.02 -12.86 6.81
CA HIS A 400 -12.00 -13.90 6.54
C HIS A 400 -11.59 -14.86 5.43
N ALA A 401 -10.89 -14.39 4.39
CA ALA A 401 -10.35 -15.25 3.35
C ALA A 401 -9.26 -16.20 3.87
N SER A 402 -8.42 -15.76 4.81
CA SER A 402 -7.40 -16.62 5.44
C SER A 402 -7.98 -17.62 6.44
N ALA A 403 -9.11 -17.29 7.07
CA ALA A 403 -9.78 -18.14 8.06
C ALA A 403 -10.69 -19.21 7.42
N THR A 404 -10.98 -19.10 6.12
CA THR A 404 -11.80 -20.06 5.38
C THR A 404 -10.86 -21.03 4.65
N PRO A 405 -10.78 -22.31 5.06
CA PRO A 405 -9.82 -23.27 4.51
C PRO A 405 -10.08 -23.66 3.05
#